data_AF-A0A831JK26-F1
#
_entry.id   AF-A0A831JK26-F1
#
_cell.length_a   1.000
_cell.length_b   1.000
_cell.length_c   1.000
_cell.angle_alpha   90.00
_cell.angle_beta   90.00
_cell.angle_gamma   90.00
#
_symmetry.space_group_name_H-M   'P 1'
#
loop_
_entity.id
_entity.type
_entity.pdbx_description
1 polymer ?
#
loop_
_entity_poly.entity_id
_entity_poly.type
_entity_poly.pdbx_seq_one_letter_code
_entity_poly.pdbx_strand_id
1 'polypeptide(L)'
;MNKEILNENNIVLNVPSESKVQAIERVGNLLFKNGYVEKEYIEGMKKREEDVTTYIGNGIAIPHGVSGYVKYIKKSGIVIAQYP
;
A
#
# COMPACT_ATOMS: atom_id res chain seq x y z
N MET A 1 11.65 -12.61 -10.58
CA MET A 1 10.82 -11.86 -9.61
C MET A 1 10.02 -12.86 -8.80
N ASN A 2 10.01 -12.77 -7.46
CA ASN A 2 9.24 -13.69 -6.64
C ASN A 2 7.74 -13.39 -6.80
N LYS A 3 7.00 -14.29 -7.47
CA LYS A 3 5.56 -14.13 -7.74
C LYS A 3 4.71 -14.05 -6.47
N GLU A 4 5.22 -14.55 -5.36
CA GLU A 4 4.55 -14.45 -4.07
C GLU A 4 4.56 -13.01 -3.54
N ILE A 5 5.63 -12.26 -3.80
CA ILE A 5 5.78 -10.87 -3.35
C ILE A 5 5.13 -9.89 -4.32
N LEU A 6 5.39 -10.04 -5.63
CA LEU A 6 4.84 -9.16 -6.66
C LEU A 6 4.39 -9.99 -7.87
N ASN A 7 3.12 -9.87 -8.21
CA ASN A 7 2.49 -10.44 -9.40
C ASN A 7 1.59 -9.41 -10.07
N GLU A 8 1.13 -9.70 -11.29
CA GLU A 8 0.36 -8.79 -12.12
C GLU A 8 -0.96 -8.33 -11.47
N ASN A 9 -1.59 -9.14 -10.62
CA ASN A 9 -2.81 -8.76 -9.91
C ASN A 9 -2.59 -7.68 -8.84
N ASN A 10 -1.33 -7.37 -8.53
CA ASN A 10 -0.95 -6.31 -7.60
C ASN A 10 -0.54 -5.01 -8.31
N ILE A 11 -0.62 -4.96 -9.65
CA ILE A 11 -0.17 -3.81 -10.43
C ILE A 11 -1.39 -3.13 -11.05
N VAL A 12 -1.58 -1.85 -10.74
CA VAL A 12 -2.62 -1.00 -11.30
C VAL A 12 -1.94 0.19 -11.97
N LEU A 13 -2.12 0.31 -13.28
CA LEU A 13 -1.54 1.38 -14.09
C LEU A 13 -2.61 2.39 -14.48
N ASN A 14 -2.18 3.60 -14.83
CA ASN A 14 -3.01 4.70 -15.31
C ASN A 14 -4.17 5.03 -14.36
N VAL A 15 -3.91 5.00 -13.04
CA VAL A 15 -4.91 5.37 -12.04
C VAL A 15 -5.13 6.88 -12.10
N PRO A 16 -6.36 7.40 -12.23
CA PRO A 16 -6.60 8.84 -12.26
C PRO A 16 -6.08 9.53 -11.00
N SER A 17 -5.75 10.82 -11.09
CA SER A 17 -5.34 11.61 -9.93
C SER A 17 -6.39 11.54 -8.83
N GLU A 18 -5.96 11.21 -7.61
CA GLU A 18 -6.80 11.13 -6.43
C GLU A 18 -6.05 11.70 -5.22
N SER A 19 -6.76 11.92 -4.12
CA SER A 19 -6.12 12.40 -2.90
C SER A 19 -5.14 11.36 -2.35
N LYS A 20 -4.14 11.83 -1.60
CA LYS A 20 -3.16 10.97 -0.92
C LYS A 20 -3.81 9.86 -0.07
N VAL A 21 -4.89 10.18 0.64
CA VAL A 21 -5.63 9.22 1.47
C VAL A 21 -6.29 8.15 0.61
N GLN A 22 -6.92 8.54 -0.51
CA GLN A 22 -7.51 7.60 -1.46
C GLN A 22 -6.46 6.68 -2.08
N ALA A 23 -5.28 7.21 -2.42
CA ALA A 23 -4.17 6.42 -2.96
C ALA A 23 -3.68 5.35 -1.97
N ILE A 24 -3.55 5.71 -0.68
CA ILE A 24 -3.19 4.78 0.40
C ILE A 24 -4.26 3.71 0.59
N GLU A 25 -5.53 4.12 0.63
CA GLU A 25 -6.66 3.19 0.74
C GLU A 25 -6.73 2.25 -0.46
N ARG A 26 -6.47 2.71 -1.67
CA ARG A 26 -6.45 1.88 -2.88
C ARG A 26 -5.44 0.75 -2.74
N VAL A 27 -4.17 1.07 -2.49
CA VAL A 27 -3.12 0.04 -2.41
C VAL A 27 -3.31 -0.84 -1.17
N GLY A 28 -3.76 -0.28 -0.05
CA GLY A 28 -4.11 -1.05 1.16
C GLY A 28 -5.26 -2.04 0.94
N ASN A 29 -6.30 -1.63 0.22
CA ASN A 29 -7.42 -2.51 -0.13
C ASN A 29 -6.99 -3.62 -1.11
N LEU A 30 -6.07 -3.35 -2.04
CA LEU A 30 -5.50 -4.42 -2.88
C LEU A 30 -4.68 -5.41 -2.05
N LEU A 31 -3.87 -4.93 -1.10
CA LEU A 31 -3.14 -5.80 -0.17
C LEU A 31 -4.09 -6.71 0.61
N PHE A 32 -5.19 -6.15 1.13
CA PHE A 32 -6.23 -6.91 1.84
C PHE A 32 -6.91 -7.94 0.94
N LYS A 33 -7.41 -7.51 -0.24
CA LYS A 33 -8.12 -8.37 -1.20
C LYS A 33 -7.25 -9.54 -1.68
N ASN A 34 -5.94 -9.31 -1.83
CA ASN A 34 -5.01 -10.34 -2.30
C ASN A 34 -4.39 -11.17 -1.14
N GLY A 35 -4.89 -10.98 0.09
CA GLY A 35 -4.58 -11.83 1.24
C GLY A 35 -3.21 -11.57 1.87
N TYR A 36 -2.64 -10.39 1.68
CA TYR A 36 -1.36 -10.00 2.30
C TYR A 36 -1.53 -9.52 3.74
N VAL A 37 -2.66 -8.88 4.03
CA VAL A 37 -2.94 -8.23 5.30
C VAL A 37 -4.40 -8.41 5.72
N GLU A 38 -4.70 -8.15 6.99
CA GLU A 38 -6.07 -7.88 7.46
C GLU A 38 -6.45 -6.41 7.21
N LYS A 39 -7.75 -6.11 7.20
CA LYS A 39 -8.29 -4.79 6.84
C LYS A 39 -7.77 -3.68 7.76
N GLU A 40 -7.52 -3.99 9.03
CA GLU A 40 -6.98 -3.08 10.03
C GLU A 40 -5.61 -2.52 9.65
N TYR A 41 -4.82 -3.22 8.83
CA TYR A 41 -3.52 -2.75 8.38
C TYR A 41 -3.60 -1.40 7.64
N ILE A 42 -4.71 -1.15 6.94
CA ILE A 42 -4.95 0.09 6.18
C ILE A 42 -4.93 1.31 7.11
N GLU A 43 -5.48 1.18 8.31
CA GLU A 43 -5.44 2.25 9.32
C GLU A 43 -4.01 2.50 9.81
N GLY A 44 -3.19 1.45 9.91
CA GLY A 44 -1.76 1.59 10.17
C GLY A 44 -1.02 2.36 9.08
N MET A 45 -1.40 2.16 7.81
CA MET A 45 -0.82 2.88 6.66
C MET A 45 -1.18 4.36 6.67
N LYS A 46 -2.43 4.70 7.01
CA LYS A 46 -2.88 6.09 7.15
C LYS A 46 -2.13 6.81 8.28
N LYS A 47 -2.06 6.18 9.45
CA LYS A 47 -1.32 6.72 10.60
C LYS A 47 0.16 6.94 10.29
N ARG A 48 0.78 6.04 9.51
CA ARG A 48 2.17 6.20 9.09
C ARG A 48 2.37 7.47 8.27
N GLU A 49 1.44 7.77 7.37
CA GLU A 49 1.47 8.95 6.50
C GLU A 49 1.12 10.25 7.24
N GLU A 50 0.25 10.17 8.25
CA GLU A 50 -0.10 11.32 9.11
C GLU A 50 1.07 11.79 9.97
N ASP A 51 1.91 10.87 10.45
CA ASP A 51 3.09 11.18 11.26
C ASP A 51 4.19 11.87 10.41
N VAL A 52 4.63 11.20 9.34
CA VAL A 52 5.61 11.72 8.39
C VAL A 52 5.31 11.17 7.02
N THR A 53 5.45 12.00 5.98
CA THR A 53 5.21 11.55 4.61
C THR A 53 6.05 10.32 4.24
N THR A 54 5.43 9.39 3.52
CA THR A 54 6.09 8.22 2.91
C THR A 54 6.60 8.51 1.50
N TYR A 55 6.56 9.77 1.05
CA TYR A 55 7.21 10.21 -0.17
C TYR A 55 8.73 10.21 0.00
N ILE A 56 9.43 9.50 -0.89
CA ILE A 56 10.88 9.32 -0.83
C ILE A 56 11.64 10.08 -1.94
N GLY A 57 10.94 10.92 -2.71
CA GLY A 57 11.49 11.62 -3.86
C GLY A 57 11.19 10.94 -5.19
N ASN A 58 11.54 11.61 -6.30
CA ASN A 58 11.44 11.10 -7.67
C ASN A 58 10.04 10.55 -8.05
N GLY A 59 8.97 11.16 -7.52
CA GLY A 59 7.60 10.71 -7.81
C GLY A 59 7.19 9.39 -7.14
N ILE A 60 7.96 8.90 -6.17
CA ILE A 60 7.70 7.62 -5.49
C ILE A 60 7.28 7.84 -4.04
N ALA A 61 6.19 7.19 -3.64
CA ALA A 61 5.77 7.04 -2.25
C ALA A 61 5.66 5.55 -1.88
N ILE A 62 6.01 5.21 -0.64
CA ILE A 62 6.00 3.85 -0.11
C ILE A 62 5.08 3.74 1.12
N PRO A 63 3.75 3.89 0.97
CA PRO A 63 2.85 3.76 2.10
C PRO A 63 2.91 2.35 2.71
N HIS A 64 3.13 2.28 4.02
CA HIS A 64 3.25 1.05 4.80
C HIS A 64 2.71 1.27 6.22
N GLY A 65 2.35 0.20 6.93
CA GLY A 65 1.83 0.29 8.29
C GLY A 65 2.92 0.62 9.33
N VAL A 66 2.53 1.31 10.41
CA VAL A 66 3.39 1.49 11.61
C VAL A 66 3.55 0.17 12.39
N SER A 67 4.57 0.10 13.26
CA SER A 67 4.95 -1.13 14.01
C SER A 67 3.79 -1.79 14.76
N GLY A 68 2.85 -1.01 15.32
CA GLY A 68 1.69 -1.54 16.04
C GLY A 68 0.69 -2.34 15.18
N TYR A 69 0.82 -2.27 13.86
CA TYR A 69 -0.05 -2.94 12.89
C TYR A 69 0.63 -4.14 12.21
N VAL A 70 1.89 -4.46 12.52
CA VAL A 70 2.61 -5.61 11.92
C VAL A 70 1.88 -6.94 12.18
N LYS A 71 1.18 -7.07 13.31
CA LYS A 71 0.33 -8.22 13.65
C LYS A 71 -0.79 -8.51 12.63
N TYR A 72 -1.14 -7.54 11.79
CA TYR A 72 -2.15 -7.70 10.74
C TYR A 72 -1.56 -8.14 9.40
N ILE A 73 -0.25 -8.38 9.31
CA ILE A 73 0.40 -8.92 8.11
C ILE A 73 0.26 -10.44 8.12
N LYS A 74 -0.34 -11.01 7.07
CA LYS A 74 -0.46 -12.46 6.85
C LYS A 74 0.78 -13.02 6.15
N LYS A 75 1.26 -12.30 5.13
CA LYS A 75 2.44 -12.63 4.33
C LYS A 75 2.97 -11.38 3.63
N SER A 76 4.25 -11.39 3.29
CA SER A 76 4.88 -10.29 2.55
C SER A 76 4.28 -10.12 1.15
N GLY A 77 4.12 -8.87 0.71
CA GLY A 77 3.64 -8.53 -0.63
C GLY A 77 3.78 -7.06 -0.94
N ILE A 78 3.76 -6.74 -2.24
CA ILE A 78 3.84 -5.38 -2.76
C ILE A 78 2.67 -5.16 -3.71
N VAL A 79 2.04 -3.99 -3.61
CA VAL A 79 1.08 -3.44 -4.58
C VAL A 79 1.66 -2.18 -5.18
N ILE A 80 1.52 -2.03 -6.49
CA ILE A 80 1.97 -0.86 -7.25
C ILE A 80 0.73 -0.20 -7.86
N ALA A 81 0.55 1.09 -7.57
CA ALA A 81 -0.39 1.95 -8.27
C ALA A 81 0.40 3.08 -8.94
N GLN A 82 0.27 3.20 -10.26
CA GLN A 82 0.88 4.28 -11.03
C GLN A 82 -0.17 5.33 -11.38
N TYR A 83 0.13 6.58 -11.01
CA TYR A 83 -0.68 7.77 -11.24
C TYR A 83 -0.08 8.62 -12.38
N PRO A 84 -0.86 9.53 -13.00
CA PRO A 84 -0.41 10.52 -13.98
C PRO A 84 0.76 11.38 -13.50
#